data_AF-A0A412Y517-F1
#
_entry.id   AF-A0A412Y517-F1
#
_cell.length_a   1.000
_cell.length_b   1.000
_cell.length_c   1.000
_cell.angle_alpha   90.00
_cell.angle_beta   90.00
_cell.angle_gamma   90.00
#
_symmetry.space_group_name_H-M   'P 1'
#
loop_
_entity.id
_entity.type
_entity.pdbx_description
1 polymer ?
#
loop_
_entity_poly.entity_id
_entity_poly.type
_entity_poly.pdbx_seq_one_letter_code
_entity_poly.pdbx_strand_id
1 'polypeptide(L)'
;MKKFIKGVRFTPKNYSDEVEEKIQHYKKEGYKLPSRHLLRTEEQLAGIRESAKINTALLDYISANIREGMSTAEIDHMVYEFTTDHDAIPAPFMYEGFPKSVCTSINDVVCHGIPSTKEFLRNGDIVNVDVSTIYKGYFSDASRMYMIGEVKPELQRLVQVAKECRNIGVQTAQPWARLGDVGAAIQEHAEKNGYSVVRDLCGHGVGIKFHEEPDVEHFGKRGTGMLIVPGMTFTIEPMINMGTYEVFIDEADGWTVCTDDGLPSAQWESMILITENGNEILTE
;
A
#
# COMPACT_ATOMS: atom_id res chain seq x y z
N MET A 1 -21.32 14.99 36.11
CA MET A 1 -22.21 14.95 34.93
C MET A 1 -21.90 16.13 34.02
N LYS A 2 -20.91 15.99 33.12
CA LYS A 2 -20.64 17.03 32.12
C LYS A 2 -21.69 16.90 31.02
N LYS A 3 -22.40 18.00 30.78
CA LYS A 3 -23.43 18.15 29.74
C LYS A 3 -22.84 17.73 28.39
N PHE A 4 -23.32 16.62 27.84
CA PHE A 4 -23.24 16.34 26.41
C PHE A 4 -23.84 17.54 25.69
N ILE A 5 -22.99 18.36 25.06
CA ILE A 5 -23.47 19.19 23.96
C ILE A 5 -23.87 18.16 22.91
N LYS A 6 -25.17 18.06 22.60
CA LYS A 6 -25.71 17.26 21.49
C LYS A 6 -25.13 17.79 20.17
N GLY A 7 -23.89 17.46 19.90
CA GLY A 7 -23.31 17.51 18.57
C GLY A 7 -23.67 16.23 17.83
N VAL A 8 -23.76 16.31 16.50
CA VAL A 8 -23.83 15.12 15.65
C VAL A 8 -22.57 14.30 15.91
N ARG A 9 -22.73 13.04 16.35
CA ARG A 9 -21.62 12.09 16.56
C ARG A 9 -20.74 12.08 15.30
N PHE A 10 -19.43 12.25 15.45
CA PHE A 10 -18.49 12.21 14.32
C PHE A 10 -18.18 10.79 13.87
N THR A 11 -18.15 9.83 14.79
CA THR A 11 -17.90 8.41 14.53
C THR A 11 -19.17 7.64 14.12
N PRO A 12 -19.04 6.57 13.31
CA PRO A 12 -20.07 5.55 13.19
C PRO A 12 -20.45 4.91 14.54
N LYS A 13 -21.59 4.20 14.59
CA LYS A 13 -22.12 3.61 15.83
C LYS A 13 -21.25 2.49 16.40
N ASN A 14 -20.39 1.87 15.59
CA ASN A 14 -19.52 0.76 15.98
C ASN A 14 -18.24 1.19 16.73
N TYR A 15 -17.98 2.49 16.92
CA TYR A 15 -16.85 2.98 17.70
C TYR A 15 -17.30 3.41 19.09
N SER A 16 -16.42 3.27 20.09
CA SER A 16 -16.73 3.64 21.48
C SER A 16 -16.96 5.15 21.69
N ASP A 17 -17.65 5.51 22.77
CA ASP A 17 -17.80 6.92 23.17
C ASP A 17 -16.44 7.55 23.53
N GLU A 18 -15.48 6.75 23.99
CA GLU A 18 -14.11 7.21 24.27
C GLU A 18 -13.39 7.66 22.98
N VAL A 19 -13.53 6.92 21.88
CA VAL A 19 -13.00 7.32 20.57
C VAL A 19 -13.65 8.63 20.10
N GLU A 20 -14.96 8.76 20.23
CA GLU A 20 -15.68 9.99 19.90
C GLU A 20 -15.15 11.18 20.72
N GLU A 21 -15.06 11.03 22.03
CA GLU A 21 -14.56 12.07 22.93
C GLU A 21 -13.13 12.51 22.58
N LYS A 22 -12.26 11.54 22.25
CA LYS A 22 -10.87 11.81 21.89
C LYS A 22 -10.74 12.50 20.53
N ILE A 23 -11.53 12.12 19.53
CA ILE A 23 -11.60 12.87 18.25
C ILE A 23 -12.05 14.32 18.51
N GLN A 24 -13.10 14.52 19.31
CA GLN A 24 -13.58 15.87 19.63
C GLN A 24 -12.56 16.69 20.42
N HIS A 25 -11.73 16.04 21.25
CA HIS A 25 -10.61 16.68 21.94
C HIS A 25 -9.56 17.16 20.93
N TYR A 26 -9.02 16.27 20.09
CA TYR A 26 -8.01 16.66 19.09
C TYR A 26 -8.53 17.69 18.07
N LYS A 27 -9.82 17.64 17.74
CA LYS A 27 -10.48 18.66 16.91
C LYS A 27 -10.38 20.05 17.54
N LYS A 28 -10.61 20.17 18.85
CA LYS A 28 -10.51 21.44 19.59
C LYS A 28 -9.07 21.94 19.68
N GLU A 29 -8.11 21.03 19.78
CA GLU A 29 -6.68 21.34 19.77
C GLU A 29 -6.14 21.70 18.36
N GLY A 30 -6.98 21.67 17.32
CA GLY A 30 -6.62 22.11 15.97
C GLY A 30 -5.85 21.09 15.13
N TYR A 31 -5.92 19.80 15.48
CA TYR A 31 -5.27 18.74 14.70
C TYR A 31 -5.97 18.54 13.34
N LYS A 32 -5.22 18.22 12.28
CA LYS A 32 -5.77 17.77 11.00
C LYS A 32 -6.37 16.38 11.22
N LEU A 33 -7.69 16.27 11.15
CA LEU A 33 -8.44 15.01 11.30
C LEU A 33 -8.88 14.47 9.94
N PRO A 34 -9.06 13.15 9.82
CA PRO A 34 -9.73 12.57 8.66
C PRO A 34 -11.18 13.05 8.60
N SER A 35 -11.77 12.94 7.40
CA SER A 35 -13.19 13.15 7.22
C SER A 35 -14.00 11.95 7.74
N ARG A 36 -15.27 12.15 8.10
CA ARG A 36 -16.11 11.11 8.73
C ARG A 36 -16.24 9.83 7.89
N HIS A 37 -16.24 9.94 6.56
CA HIS A 37 -16.46 8.79 5.68
C HIS A 37 -15.27 7.83 5.62
N LEU A 38 -14.10 8.25 6.10
CA LEU A 38 -12.91 7.40 6.24
C LEU A 38 -12.98 6.47 7.46
N LEU A 39 -13.90 6.73 8.39
CA LEU A 39 -14.16 5.84 9.52
C LEU A 39 -15.18 4.80 9.08
N ARG A 40 -14.71 3.57 8.84
CA ARG A 40 -15.54 2.52 8.26
C ARG A 40 -16.64 2.06 9.20
N THR A 41 -17.81 1.75 8.65
CA THR A 41 -18.87 1.05 9.39
C THR A 41 -18.52 -0.43 9.53
N GLU A 42 -19.23 -1.14 10.41
CA GLU A 42 -19.08 -2.59 10.58
C GLU A 42 -19.30 -3.36 9.28
N GLU A 43 -20.32 -2.98 8.50
CA GLU A 43 -20.61 -3.57 7.18
C GLU A 43 -19.45 -3.35 6.20
N GLN A 44 -18.91 -2.13 6.15
CA GLN A 44 -17.79 -1.80 5.29
C GLN A 44 -16.54 -2.58 5.67
N LEU A 45 -16.23 -2.69 6.97
CA LEU A 45 -15.10 -3.48 7.44
C LEU A 45 -15.25 -4.97 7.12
N ALA A 46 -16.45 -5.52 7.22
CA ALA A 46 -16.70 -6.91 6.83
C ALA A 46 -16.44 -7.12 5.34
N GLY A 47 -16.96 -6.24 4.48
CA GLY A 47 -16.74 -6.31 3.03
C GLY A 47 -15.27 -6.16 2.62
N ILE A 48 -14.58 -5.18 3.22
CA ILE A 48 -13.14 -4.95 3.01
C ILE A 48 -12.33 -6.19 3.40
N ARG A 49 -12.62 -6.83 4.54
CA ARG A 49 -11.92 -8.07 4.95
C ARG A 49 -12.13 -9.22 3.96
N GLU A 50 -13.32 -9.37 3.40
CA GLU A 50 -13.56 -10.40 2.38
C GLU A 50 -12.78 -10.12 1.08
N SER A 51 -12.71 -8.85 0.64
CA SER A 51 -11.85 -8.46 -0.49
C SER A 51 -10.39 -8.77 -0.21
N ALA A 52 -9.89 -8.38 0.97
CA ALA A 52 -8.50 -8.56 1.35
C ALA A 52 -8.10 -10.05 1.44
N LYS A 53 -9.00 -10.94 1.88
CA LYS A 53 -8.76 -12.38 1.84
C LYS A 53 -8.49 -12.91 0.42
N ILE A 54 -9.26 -12.44 -0.56
CA ILE A 54 -9.05 -12.82 -1.98
C ILE A 54 -7.71 -12.28 -2.47
N ASN A 55 -7.40 -11.01 -2.14
CA ASN A 55 -6.14 -10.37 -2.50
C ASN A 55 -4.92 -11.12 -1.94
N THR A 56 -4.96 -11.50 -0.66
CA THR A 56 -3.90 -12.30 -0.02
C THR A 56 -3.77 -13.68 -0.67
N ALA A 57 -4.90 -14.36 -0.92
CA ALA A 57 -4.89 -15.66 -1.57
C ALA A 57 -4.30 -15.59 -2.99
N LEU A 58 -4.56 -14.49 -3.72
CA LEU A 58 -3.96 -14.23 -5.02
C LEU A 58 -2.45 -14.05 -4.93
N LEU A 59 -1.95 -13.26 -3.98
CA LEU A 59 -0.50 -13.10 -3.76
C LEU A 59 0.17 -14.42 -3.35
N ASP A 60 -0.50 -15.25 -2.55
CA ASP A 60 -0.02 -16.60 -2.22
C ASP A 60 0.03 -17.51 -3.45
N TYR A 61 -0.98 -17.43 -4.32
CA TYR A 61 -1.01 -18.14 -5.59
C TYR A 61 0.11 -17.70 -6.52
N ILE A 62 0.37 -16.39 -6.64
CA ILE A 62 1.53 -15.87 -7.40
C ILE A 62 2.83 -16.39 -6.81
N SER A 63 2.98 -16.32 -5.48
CA SER A 63 4.18 -16.80 -4.77
C SER A 63 4.51 -18.26 -5.06
N ALA A 64 3.49 -19.10 -5.22
CA ALA A 64 3.65 -20.52 -5.52
C ALA A 64 4.03 -20.83 -6.98
N ASN A 65 3.83 -19.88 -7.89
CA ASN A 65 3.88 -20.13 -9.34
C ASN A 65 4.89 -19.27 -10.11
N ILE A 66 5.26 -18.10 -9.59
CA ILE A 66 6.21 -17.17 -10.22
C ILE A 66 7.59 -17.83 -10.34
N ARG A 67 8.22 -17.69 -11.50
CA ARG A 67 9.46 -18.41 -11.85
C ARG A 67 10.21 -17.75 -12.99
N GLU A 68 11.49 -18.09 -13.11
CA GLU A 68 12.34 -17.73 -14.25
C GLU A 68 11.71 -18.18 -15.58
N GLY A 69 11.82 -17.33 -16.61
CA GLY A 69 11.32 -17.58 -17.95
C GLY A 69 9.85 -17.26 -18.17
N MET A 70 9.11 -16.86 -17.13
CA MET A 70 7.73 -16.38 -17.23
C MET A 70 7.71 -14.95 -17.77
N SER A 71 6.83 -14.67 -18.73
CA SER A 71 6.55 -13.29 -19.16
C SER A 71 5.70 -12.53 -18.15
N THR A 72 5.84 -11.21 -18.07
CA THR A 72 4.96 -10.40 -17.21
C THR A 72 3.49 -10.50 -17.64
N ALA A 73 3.22 -10.71 -18.93
CA ALA A 73 1.88 -11.02 -19.44
C ALA A 73 1.31 -12.36 -18.93
N GLU A 74 2.13 -13.37 -18.66
CA GLU A 74 1.66 -14.62 -18.03
C GLU A 74 1.23 -14.37 -16.58
N ILE A 75 1.92 -13.49 -15.85
CA ILE A 75 1.54 -13.07 -14.49
C ILE A 75 0.19 -12.33 -14.53
N ASP A 76 0.02 -11.39 -15.46
CA ASP A 76 -1.25 -10.68 -15.69
C ASP A 76 -2.40 -11.63 -15.98
N HIS A 77 -2.18 -12.62 -16.84
CA HIS A 77 -3.19 -13.63 -17.14
C HIS A 77 -3.57 -14.45 -15.90
N MET A 78 -2.57 -14.91 -15.12
CA MET A 78 -2.81 -15.62 -13.87
C MET A 78 -3.60 -14.78 -12.86
N VAL A 79 -3.29 -13.49 -12.74
CA VAL A 79 -4.02 -12.57 -11.86
C VAL A 79 -5.46 -12.39 -12.31
N TYR A 80 -5.67 -12.16 -13.61
CA TYR A 80 -7.01 -12.01 -14.16
C TYR A 80 -7.85 -13.24 -13.89
N GLU A 81 -7.37 -14.43 -14.28
CA GLU A 81 -8.11 -15.69 -14.12
C GLU A 81 -8.45 -15.94 -12.65
N PHE A 82 -7.45 -15.92 -11.76
CA PHE A 82 -7.66 -16.16 -10.33
C PHE A 82 -8.68 -15.18 -9.74
N THR A 83 -8.57 -13.89 -10.07
CA THR A 83 -9.47 -12.87 -9.52
C THR A 83 -10.91 -13.08 -9.98
N THR A 84 -11.11 -13.35 -11.27
CA THR A 84 -12.45 -13.58 -11.83
C THR A 84 -13.07 -14.91 -11.37
N ASP A 85 -12.26 -15.94 -11.15
CA ASP A 85 -12.72 -17.24 -10.62
C ASP A 85 -13.21 -17.13 -9.15
N HIS A 86 -12.86 -16.05 -8.46
CA HIS A 86 -13.32 -15.73 -7.10
C HIS A 86 -14.46 -14.69 -7.08
N ASP A 87 -15.17 -14.50 -8.20
CA ASP A 87 -16.25 -13.51 -8.36
C ASP A 87 -15.81 -12.07 -8.03
N ALA A 88 -14.52 -11.75 -8.24
CA ALA A 88 -13.92 -10.46 -7.99
C ALA A 88 -13.44 -9.79 -9.29
N ILE A 89 -13.02 -8.53 -9.19
CA ILE A 89 -12.55 -7.73 -10.33
C ILE A 89 -11.12 -7.25 -10.03
N PRO A 90 -10.16 -7.37 -10.97
CA PRO A 90 -8.84 -6.78 -10.82
C PRO A 90 -8.96 -5.25 -10.91
N ALA A 91 -8.70 -4.55 -9.80
CA ALA A 91 -8.92 -3.11 -9.72
C ALA A 91 -8.06 -2.26 -10.67
N PRO A 92 -6.80 -2.64 -10.99
CA PRO A 92 -5.98 -1.90 -11.97
C PRO A 92 -6.59 -1.88 -13.37
N PHE A 93 -7.38 -2.89 -13.75
CA PHE A 93 -7.87 -3.00 -15.12
C PHE A 93 -8.80 -1.84 -15.49
N MET A 94 -8.39 -1.06 -16.49
CA MET A 94 -9.05 0.16 -16.96
C MET A 94 -9.08 1.32 -15.95
N TYR A 95 -8.37 1.21 -14.83
CA TYR A 95 -8.25 2.29 -13.86
C TYR A 95 -7.46 3.46 -14.47
N GLU A 96 -8.13 4.60 -14.67
CA GLU A 96 -7.60 5.78 -15.37
C GLU A 96 -6.94 5.48 -16.74
N GLY A 97 -7.32 4.35 -17.36
CA GLY A 97 -6.77 3.89 -18.64
C GLY A 97 -5.62 2.89 -18.53
N PHE A 98 -5.25 2.41 -17.33
CA PHE A 98 -4.26 1.34 -17.18
C PHE A 98 -4.73 0.05 -17.89
N PRO A 99 -3.90 -0.57 -18.75
CA PRO A 99 -4.39 -1.55 -19.72
C PRO A 99 -4.42 -3.00 -19.21
N LYS A 100 -3.98 -3.25 -17.97
CA LYS A 100 -3.70 -4.59 -17.43
C LYS A 100 -4.32 -4.81 -16.06
N SER A 101 -4.31 -6.05 -15.59
CA SER A 101 -4.99 -6.48 -14.36
C SER A 101 -4.12 -6.37 -13.12
N VAL A 102 -2.81 -6.13 -13.31
CA VAL A 102 -1.76 -6.14 -12.29
C VAL A 102 -0.63 -5.22 -12.74
N CYS A 103 0.12 -4.67 -11.80
CA CYS A 103 1.40 -4.02 -12.08
C CYS A 103 2.55 -5.00 -11.81
N THR A 104 3.52 -5.07 -12.72
CA THR A 104 4.72 -5.89 -12.58
C THR A 104 5.97 -5.04 -12.79
N SER A 105 6.71 -4.79 -11.72
CA SER A 105 7.81 -3.81 -11.71
C SER A 105 9.14 -4.53 -11.48
N ILE A 106 9.93 -4.68 -12.55
CA ILE A 106 11.20 -5.41 -12.54
C ILE A 106 12.36 -4.44 -12.32
N ASN A 107 13.29 -4.79 -11.41
CA ASN A 107 14.57 -4.11 -11.20
C ASN A 107 14.46 -2.59 -10.95
N ASP A 108 14.75 -1.74 -11.93
CA ASP A 108 14.73 -0.26 -11.83
C ASP A 108 13.33 0.35 -11.99
N VAL A 109 12.33 -0.46 -12.36
CA VAL A 109 10.93 -0.05 -12.32
C VAL A 109 10.47 0.04 -10.86
N VAL A 110 10.12 1.25 -10.44
CA VAL A 110 9.69 1.61 -9.08
C VAL A 110 8.29 1.09 -8.82
N CYS A 111 7.34 1.39 -9.71
CA CYS A 111 5.97 0.92 -9.66
C CYS A 111 5.29 1.01 -11.04
N HIS A 112 4.06 0.50 -11.12
CA HIS A 112 3.17 0.62 -12.29
C HIS A 112 3.71 0.06 -13.61
N GLY A 113 4.69 -0.85 -13.57
CA GLY A 113 5.17 -1.53 -14.77
C GLY A 113 4.04 -2.29 -15.46
N ILE A 114 3.83 -2.03 -16.75
CA ILE A 114 2.74 -2.64 -17.52
C ILE A 114 3.15 -4.05 -18.00
N PRO A 115 2.40 -5.12 -17.63
CA PRO A 115 2.61 -6.47 -18.15
C PRO A 115 2.73 -6.57 -19.69
N SER A 116 3.75 -7.29 -20.16
CA SER A 116 4.14 -7.38 -21.56
C SER A 116 4.47 -8.81 -22.00
N THR A 117 4.18 -9.12 -23.26
CA THR A 117 4.54 -10.42 -23.89
C THR A 117 6.00 -10.46 -24.35
N LYS A 118 6.73 -9.35 -24.20
CA LYS A 118 8.13 -9.19 -24.63
C LYS A 118 9.09 -9.09 -23.45
N GLU A 119 8.57 -9.03 -22.24
CA GLU A 119 9.34 -8.92 -21.00
C GLU A 119 9.20 -10.21 -20.21
N PHE A 120 10.34 -10.78 -19.83
CA PHE A 120 10.44 -12.10 -19.21
C PHE A 120 11.31 -12.00 -17.97
N LEU A 121 10.88 -12.66 -16.90
CA LEU A 121 11.65 -12.80 -15.67
C LEU A 121 12.92 -13.61 -15.94
N ARG A 122 14.08 -13.09 -15.52
CA ARG A 122 15.39 -13.69 -15.72
C ARG A 122 16.02 -14.06 -14.39
N ASN A 123 16.96 -14.98 -14.44
CA ASN A 123 17.83 -15.26 -13.31
C ASN A 123 18.53 -13.99 -12.83
N GLY A 124 18.40 -13.68 -11.55
CA GLY A 124 18.99 -12.51 -10.92
C GLY A 124 18.03 -11.32 -10.75
N ASP A 125 16.85 -11.35 -11.37
CA ASP A 125 15.88 -10.26 -11.27
C ASP A 125 15.23 -10.19 -9.87
N ILE A 126 14.90 -8.97 -9.48
CA ILE A 126 13.88 -8.71 -8.46
C ILE A 126 12.64 -8.15 -9.15
N VAL A 127 11.45 -8.57 -8.73
CA VAL A 127 10.19 -8.11 -9.30
C VAL A 127 9.15 -7.86 -8.20
N ASN A 128 8.54 -6.68 -8.22
CA ASN A 128 7.32 -6.42 -7.47
C ASN A 128 6.12 -6.88 -8.30
N VAL A 129 5.17 -7.59 -7.68
CA VAL A 129 3.85 -7.81 -8.25
C VAL A 129 2.82 -7.20 -7.30
N ASP A 130 2.09 -6.23 -7.82
CA ASP A 130 1.14 -5.40 -7.09
C ASP A 130 -0.27 -5.69 -7.57
N VAL A 131 -1.08 -6.25 -6.67
CA VAL A 131 -2.44 -6.71 -6.94
C VAL A 131 -3.45 -5.98 -6.06
N SER A 132 -4.50 -5.53 -6.72
CA SER A 132 -5.63 -4.91 -6.06
C SER A 132 -6.92 -5.56 -6.53
N THR A 133 -7.80 -5.86 -5.57
CA THR A 133 -9.02 -6.63 -5.80
C THR A 133 -10.25 -5.78 -5.46
N ILE A 134 -11.28 -5.85 -6.29
CA ILE A 134 -12.63 -5.36 -5.97
C ILE A 134 -13.54 -6.56 -5.74
N TYR A 135 -14.04 -6.72 -4.52
CA TYR A 135 -15.03 -7.73 -4.18
C TYR A 135 -16.29 -7.10 -3.61
N LYS A 136 -17.43 -7.31 -4.29
CA LYS A 136 -18.74 -6.77 -3.90
C LYS A 136 -18.73 -5.25 -3.62
N GLY A 137 -17.92 -4.51 -4.37
CA GLY A 137 -17.78 -3.05 -4.25
C GLY A 137 -16.78 -2.58 -3.18
N TYR A 138 -16.05 -3.48 -2.54
CA TYR A 138 -14.98 -3.18 -1.59
C TYR A 138 -13.62 -3.44 -2.21
N PHE A 139 -12.66 -2.59 -1.89
CA PHE A 139 -11.30 -2.64 -2.44
C PHE A 139 -10.33 -3.21 -1.41
N SER A 140 -9.28 -3.85 -1.89
CA SER A 140 -8.12 -4.26 -1.10
C SER A 140 -6.88 -4.21 -1.95
N ASP A 141 -5.75 -3.94 -1.32
CA ASP A 141 -4.50 -3.65 -2.01
C ASP A 141 -3.29 -4.22 -1.27
N ALA A 142 -2.37 -4.82 -2.04
CA ALA A 142 -1.08 -5.27 -1.54
C ALA A 142 -0.16 -5.74 -2.67
N SER A 143 1.14 -5.59 -2.42
CA SER A 143 2.21 -6.05 -3.28
C SER A 143 3.28 -6.82 -2.51
N ARG A 144 4.00 -7.69 -3.24
CA ARG A 144 5.15 -8.45 -2.71
C ARG A 144 6.31 -8.40 -3.68
N MET A 145 7.53 -8.45 -3.13
CA MET A 145 8.75 -8.67 -3.91
C MET A 145 9.03 -10.16 -4.08
N TYR A 146 9.46 -10.52 -5.27
CA TYR A 146 9.96 -11.85 -5.62
C TYR A 146 11.39 -11.74 -6.14
N MET A 147 12.22 -12.70 -5.73
CA MET A 147 13.61 -12.84 -6.15
C MET A 147 13.70 -14.04 -7.10
N ILE A 148 14.11 -13.81 -8.34
CA ILE A 148 14.08 -14.83 -9.40
C ILE A 148 15.46 -15.45 -9.55
N GLY A 149 15.57 -16.76 -9.31
CA GLY A 149 16.85 -17.48 -9.47
C GLY A 149 17.93 -17.00 -8.48
N GLU A 150 19.15 -16.78 -8.97
CA GLU A 150 20.31 -16.40 -8.16
C GLU A 150 20.47 -14.88 -8.08
N VAL A 151 19.68 -14.24 -7.20
CA VAL A 151 19.74 -12.78 -6.99
C VAL A 151 21.01 -12.36 -6.25
N LYS A 152 21.65 -11.26 -6.69
CA LYS A 152 22.87 -10.74 -6.06
C LYS A 152 22.62 -10.27 -4.61
N PRO A 153 23.60 -10.42 -3.69
CA PRO A 153 23.44 -10.03 -2.30
C PRO A 153 22.99 -8.57 -2.07
N GLU A 154 23.45 -7.63 -2.91
CA GLU A 154 23.03 -6.23 -2.86
C GLU A 154 21.54 -6.01 -3.13
N LEU A 155 20.95 -6.78 -4.05
CA LEU A 155 19.52 -6.73 -4.37
C LEU A 155 18.70 -7.48 -3.32
N GLN A 156 19.20 -8.61 -2.80
CA GLN A 156 18.58 -9.27 -1.66
C GLN A 156 18.49 -8.33 -0.45
N ARG A 157 19.55 -7.54 -0.21
CA ARG A 157 19.57 -6.54 0.86
C ARG A 157 18.55 -5.42 0.61
N LEU A 158 18.45 -4.91 -0.63
CA LEU A 158 17.45 -3.91 -1.01
C LEU A 158 16.03 -4.42 -0.72
N VAL A 159 15.67 -5.59 -1.24
CA VAL A 159 14.35 -6.23 -1.03
C VAL A 159 14.04 -6.42 0.45
N GLN A 160 15.03 -6.84 1.23
CA GLN A 160 14.88 -7.03 2.67
C GLN A 160 14.66 -5.70 3.40
N VAL A 161 15.42 -4.65 3.07
CA VAL A 161 15.26 -3.34 3.71
C VAL A 161 13.93 -2.69 3.31
N ALA A 162 13.47 -2.83 2.08
CA ALA A 162 12.13 -2.39 1.68
C ALA A 162 11.02 -3.05 2.52
N LYS A 163 11.16 -4.36 2.80
CA LYS A 163 10.22 -5.07 3.69
C LYS A 163 10.29 -4.56 5.13
N GLU A 164 11.49 -4.31 5.64
CA GLU A 164 11.69 -3.73 6.97
C GLU A 164 11.08 -2.33 7.08
N CYS A 165 11.26 -1.48 6.06
CA CYS A 165 10.62 -0.18 5.94
C CYS A 165 9.09 -0.29 6.02
N ARG A 166 8.48 -1.18 5.24
CA ARG A 166 7.03 -1.43 5.29
C ARG A 166 6.58 -1.85 6.69
N ASN A 167 7.28 -2.81 7.30
CA ASN A 167 6.97 -3.28 8.65
C ASN A 167 7.09 -2.18 9.71
N ILE A 168 8.11 -1.34 9.63
CA ILE A 168 8.31 -0.18 10.52
C ILE A 168 7.17 0.84 10.33
N GLY A 169 6.76 1.09 9.09
CA GLY A 169 5.62 1.92 8.77
C GLY A 169 4.33 1.41 9.43
N VAL A 170 4.03 0.13 9.27
CA VAL A 170 2.88 -0.53 9.93
C VAL A 170 2.99 -0.43 11.46
N GLN A 171 4.16 -0.72 12.05
CA GLN A 171 4.36 -0.60 13.49
C GLN A 171 4.16 0.82 14.00
N THR A 172 4.53 1.83 13.22
CA THR A 172 4.41 3.25 13.57
C THR A 172 2.98 3.77 13.38
N ALA A 173 2.21 3.20 12.47
CA ALA A 173 0.82 3.54 12.18
C ALA A 173 -0.13 3.08 13.31
N GLN A 174 -0.10 3.80 14.43
CA GLN A 174 -0.90 3.54 15.63
C GLN A 174 -2.03 4.56 15.77
N PRO A 175 -3.15 4.20 16.42
CA PRO A 175 -4.21 5.17 16.68
C PRO A 175 -3.64 6.34 17.48
N TRP A 176 -4.03 7.54 17.08
CA TRP A 176 -3.62 8.83 17.65
C TRP A 176 -2.16 9.24 17.39
N ALA A 177 -1.40 8.47 16.59
CA ALA A 177 -0.17 8.94 15.95
C ALA A 177 -0.49 9.88 14.78
N ARG A 178 0.53 10.49 14.17
CA ARG A 178 0.34 11.29 12.95
C ARG A 178 1.03 10.63 11.75
N LEU A 179 0.50 10.82 10.55
CA LEU A 179 1.07 10.22 9.32
C LEU A 179 2.53 10.64 9.08
N GLY A 180 2.94 11.85 9.47
CA GLY A 180 4.35 12.27 9.36
C GLY A 180 5.29 11.48 10.27
N ASP A 181 4.79 10.87 11.35
CA ASP A 181 5.58 9.94 12.17
C ASP A 181 5.92 8.66 11.41
N VAL A 182 4.96 8.16 10.61
CA VAL A 182 5.11 6.96 9.77
C VAL A 182 6.18 7.20 8.71
N GLY A 183 6.03 8.26 7.92
CA GLY A 183 7.01 8.62 6.88
C GLY A 183 8.41 8.88 7.45
N ALA A 184 8.52 9.58 8.59
CA ALA A 184 9.81 9.81 9.24
C ALA A 184 10.48 8.49 9.68
N ALA A 185 9.72 7.55 10.24
CA ALA A 185 10.26 6.27 10.70
C ALA A 185 10.75 5.39 9.53
N ILE A 186 10.01 5.37 8.42
CA ILE A 186 10.39 4.65 7.20
C ILE A 186 11.68 5.25 6.62
N GLN A 187 11.71 6.58 6.44
CA GLN A 187 12.85 7.31 5.91
C GLN A 187 14.12 7.10 6.73
N GLU A 188 14.03 7.24 8.05
CA GLU A 188 15.17 7.02 8.96
C GLU A 188 15.76 5.61 8.79
N HIS A 189 14.93 4.58 8.59
CA HIS A 189 15.42 3.21 8.39
C HIS A 189 16.07 3.01 7.02
N ALA A 190 15.45 3.52 5.94
CA ALA A 190 15.99 3.42 4.59
C ALA A 190 17.36 4.11 4.49
N GLU A 191 17.44 5.37 4.93
CA GLU A 191 18.66 6.19 4.84
C GLU A 191 19.79 5.64 5.70
N LYS A 192 19.47 5.11 6.90
CA LYS A 192 20.46 4.44 7.75
C LYS A 192 21.09 3.21 7.08
N ASN A 193 20.38 2.58 6.16
CA ASN A 193 20.85 1.43 5.39
C ASN A 193 21.48 1.81 4.04
N GLY A 194 21.62 3.10 3.74
CA GLY A 194 22.25 3.58 2.51
C GLY A 194 21.32 3.65 1.30
N TYR A 195 20.01 3.60 1.53
CA TYR A 195 18.98 3.69 0.49
C TYR A 195 18.23 5.01 0.54
N SER A 196 17.48 5.32 -0.51
CA SER A 196 16.60 6.49 -0.56
C SER A 196 15.12 6.08 -0.67
N VAL A 197 14.22 7.01 -0.36
CA VAL A 197 12.76 6.79 -0.41
C VAL A 197 12.17 7.68 -1.47
N VAL A 198 11.42 7.09 -2.40
CA VAL A 198 10.69 7.81 -3.46
C VAL A 198 9.73 8.83 -2.85
N ARG A 199 9.61 10.00 -3.47
CA ARG A 199 8.85 11.14 -2.92
C ARG A 199 7.64 11.55 -3.75
N ASP A 200 7.61 11.15 -5.01
CA ASP A 200 6.55 11.51 -5.98
C ASP A 200 5.31 10.61 -5.83
N LEU A 201 5.44 9.52 -5.08
CA LEU A 201 4.41 8.50 -4.86
C LEU A 201 4.27 8.22 -3.35
N CYS A 202 3.07 7.83 -2.92
CA CYS A 202 2.72 7.61 -1.53
C CYS A 202 1.68 6.51 -1.39
N GLY A 203 1.52 5.97 -0.18
CA GLY A 203 0.35 5.14 0.12
C GLY A 203 -0.92 5.96 0.14
N HIS A 204 -2.05 5.28 0.26
CA HIS A 204 -3.36 5.90 0.15
C HIS A 204 -4.40 5.24 1.04
N GLY A 205 -5.49 5.96 1.32
CA GLY A 205 -6.72 5.35 1.77
C GLY A 205 -7.24 4.37 0.74
N VAL A 206 -7.74 3.24 1.20
CA VAL A 206 -8.32 2.19 0.35
C VAL A 206 -9.43 1.46 1.09
N GLY A 207 -10.42 0.96 0.36
CA GLY A 207 -11.46 0.08 0.90
C GLY A 207 -12.84 0.33 0.33
N ILE A 208 -13.21 1.60 0.13
CA ILE A 208 -14.46 1.99 -0.54
C ILE A 208 -14.19 2.52 -1.94
N LYS A 209 -13.03 3.12 -2.13
CA LYS A 209 -12.44 3.44 -3.44
C LYS A 209 -11.08 2.78 -3.53
N PHE A 210 -10.55 2.72 -4.75
CA PHE A 210 -9.20 2.24 -5.01
C PHE A 210 -8.19 3.18 -4.32
N HIS A 211 -8.13 4.43 -4.78
CA HIS A 211 -7.37 5.50 -4.15
C HIS A 211 -8.31 6.53 -3.50
N GLU A 212 -8.16 6.78 -2.20
CA GLU A 212 -8.83 7.85 -1.47
C GLU A 212 -7.92 8.43 -0.36
N GLU A 213 -8.36 9.50 0.31
CA GLU A 213 -7.61 10.03 1.45
C GLU A 213 -7.44 8.97 2.57
N PRO A 214 -6.35 9.00 3.33
CA PRO A 214 -5.27 9.99 3.28
C PRO A 214 -4.16 9.62 2.29
N ASP A 215 -3.44 10.61 1.79
CA ASP A 215 -2.10 10.39 1.23
C ASP A 215 -1.14 10.02 2.39
N VAL A 216 -0.42 8.92 2.23
CA VAL A 216 0.48 8.34 3.23
C VAL A 216 1.92 8.39 2.72
N GLU A 217 2.58 9.53 2.94
CA GLU A 217 3.98 9.72 2.56
C GLU A 217 4.91 8.74 3.32
N HIS A 218 5.88 8.17 2.60
CA HIS A 218 6.89 7.26 3.16
C HIS A 218 8.16 8.00 3.63
N PHE A 219 8.13 9.33 3.56
CA PHE A 219 9.13 10.24 4.09
C PHE A 219 8.42 11.31 4.93
N GLY A 220 9.14 12.05 5.76
CA GLY A 220 8.52 13.17 6.44
C GLY A 220 9.13 13.56 7.78
N LYS A 221 8.34 14.28 8.57
CA LYS A 221 8.75 14.84 9.86
C LYS A 221 7.87 14.33 10.99
N ARG A 222 8.50 13.90 12.08
CA ARG A 222 7.79 13.50 13.31
C ARG A 222 6.90 14.63 13.82
N GLY A 223 5.70 14.26 14.24
CA GLY A 223 4.69 15.17 14.76
C GLY A 223 3.98 16.00 13.69
N THR A 224 4.07 15.70 12.39
CA THR A 224 3.31 16.39 11.33
C THR A 224 2.30 15.48 10.64
N GLY A 225 1.45 16.04 9.78
CA GLY A 225 0.46 15.27 9.00
C GLY A 225 -0.88 15.07 9.72
N MET A 226 -1.76 14.31 9.06
CA MET A 226 -3.09 13.95 9.59
C MET A 226 -2.95 13.05 10.82
N LEU A 227 -3.85 13.23 11.79
CA LEU A 227 -3.99 12.32 12.93
C LEU A 227 -4.61 11.00 12.46
N ILE A 228 -3.98 9.90 12.81
CA ILE A 228 -4.47 8.54 12.55
C ILE A 228 -5.55 8.23 13.59
N VAL A 229 -6.76 7.84 13.18
CA VAL A 229 -7.87 7.54 14.11
C VAL A 229 -8.45 6.15 13.86
N PRO A 230 -9.03 5.49 14.88
CA PRO A 230 -9.69 4.21 14.71
C PRO A 230 -10.74 4.22 13.60
N GLY A 231 -10.72 3.17 12.78
CA GLY A 231 -11.63 2.98 11.67
C GLY A 231 -11.09 3.37 10.30
N MET A 232 -9.92 4.00 10.22
CA MET A 232 -9.25 4.27 8.96
C MET A 232 -8.69 2.98 8.35
N THR A 233 -8.78 2.86 7.03
CA THR A 233 -8.10 1.84 6.25
C THR A 233 -7.24 2.50 5.18
N PHE A 234 -5.96 2.13 5.12
CA PHE A 234 -4.99 2.71 4.17
C PHE A 234 -3.79 1.77 3.97
N THR A 235 -2.99 2.04 2.94
CA THR A 235 -1.80 1.28 2.57
C THR A 235 -0.54 1.88 3.20
N ILE A 236 0.42 1.00 3.49
CA ILE A 236 1.82 1.34 3.72
C ILE A 236 2.61 0.63 2.64
N GLU A 237 3.17 1.36 1.68
CA GLU A 237 3.74 0.82 0.43
C GLU A 237 5.09 1.46 0.04
N PRO A 238 6.08 1.53 0.94
CA PRO A 238 7.31 2.27 0.67
C PRO A 238 8.09 1.70 -0.53
N MET A 239 8.34 2.57 -1.51
CA MET A 239 9.28 2.34 -2.60
C MET A 239 10.67 2.84 -2.21
N ILE A 240 11.61 1.92 -2.13
CA ILE A 240 12.98 2.15 -1.67
C ILE A 240 13.93 1.97 -2.85
N ASN A 241 14.68 3.02 -3.18
CA ASN A 241 15.63 3.01 -4.29
C ASN A 241 17.04 2.70 -3.79
N MET A 242 17.80 1.96 -4.61
CA MET A 242 19.23 1.74 -4.38
C MET A 242 20.05 3.03 -4.52
N GLY A 243 19.62 3.92 -5.41
CA GLY A 243 20.27 5.18 -5.75
C GLY A 243 19.57 6.41 -5.17
N THR A 244 19.34 7.42 -6.02
CA THR A 244 18.61 8.65 -5.64
C THR A 244 17.10 8.40 -5.48
N TYR A 245 16.41 9.33 -4.82
CA TYR A 245 14.94 9.24 -4.66
C TYR A 245 14.18 9.65 -5.92
N GLU A 246 14.89 10.17 -6.93
CA GLU A 246 14.29 10.77 -8.12
C GLU A 246 13.79 9.68 -9.07
N VAL A 247 12.63 9.92 -9.65
CA VAL A 247 11.94 9.00 -10.55
C VAL A 247 11.38 9.77 -11.73
N PHE A 248 11.09 9.07 -12.82
CA PHE A 248 10.37 9.61 -13.97
C PHE A 248 9.31 8.62 -14.45
N ILE A 249 8.27 9.14 -15.11
CA ILE A 249 7.25 8.34 -15.79
C ILE A 249 7.72 8.11 -17.23
N ASP A 250 7.70 6.86 -17.70
CA ASP A 250 8.00 6.52 -19.08
C ASP A 250 6.98 7.18 -20.02
N GLU A 251 7.42 8.12 -20.85
CA GLU A 251 6.56 8.83 -21.80
C GLU A 251 5.97 7.91 -22.88
N ALA A 252 6.56 6.74 -23.12
CA ALA A 252 6.10 5.82 -24.15
C ALA A 252 4.77 5.15 -23.79
N ASP A 253 4.53 4.90 -22.49
CA ASP A 253 3.31 4.26 -22.00
C ASP A 253 2.50 5.12 -21.01
N GLY A 254 3.10 6.14 -20.41
CA GLY A 254 2.47 7.08 -19.50
C GLY A 254 2.18 6.54 -18.10
N TRP A 255 2.71 5.37 -17.74
CA TRP A 255 2.43 4.68 -16.49
C TRP A 255 3.67 4.20 -15.75
N THR A 256 4.58 3.54 -16.46
CA THR A 256 5.73 2.87 -15.85
C THR A 256 6.62 3.92 -15.17
N VAL A 257 6.84 3.79 -13.86
CA VAL A 257 7.71 4.70 -13.11
C VAL A 257 9.05 4.05 -12.90
N CYS A 258 10.13 4.71 -13.31
CA CYS A 258 11.50 4.20 -13.19
C CYS A 258 12.35 5.14 -12.34
N THR A 259 13.41 4.60 -11.72
CA THR A 259 14.45 5.42 -11.08
C THR A 259 15.20 6.26 -12.12
N ASP A 260 15.51 7.52 -11.81
CA ASP A 260 16.21 8.41 -12.75
C ASP A 260 17.66 7.99 -13.03
N ASP A 261 18.32 7.35 -12.06
CA ASP A 261 19.71 6.86 -12.21
C ASP A 261 19.83 5.42 -12.72
N GLY A 262 18.71 4.77 -13.02
CA GLY A 262 18.64 3.39 -13.53
C GLY A 262 19.09 2.32 -12.54
N LEU A 263 19.19 2.65 -11.23
CA LEU A 263 19.51 1.68 -10.20
C LEU A 263 18.25 1.00 -9.65
N PRO A 264 18.34 -0.26 -9.16
CA PRO A 264 17.14 -1.00 -8.76
C PRO A 264 16.32 -0.36 -7.62
N SER A 265 15.02 -0.60 -7.65
CA SER A 265 14.05 -0.23 -6.62
C SER A 265 13.35 -1.48 -6.05
N ALA A 266 12.79 -1.37 -4.86
CA ALA A 266 11.97 -2.40 -4.27
C ALA A 266 10.81 -1.81 -3.47
N GLN A 267 9.65 -2.47 -3.55
CA GLN A 267 8.43 -2.07 -2.86
C GLN A 267 7.80 -3.26 -2.16
N TRP A 268 7.34 -3.05 -0.94
CA TRP A 268 6.43 -3.97 -0.25
C TRP A 268 5.24 -3.18 0.22
N GLU A 269 4.07 -3.78 0.19
CA GLU A 269 2.86 -3.10 0.62
C GLU A 269 2.02 -3.93 1.59
N SER A 270 1.31 -3.22 2.46
CA SER A 270 0.18 -3.79 3.17
C SER A 270 -0.93 -2.79 3.39
N MET A 271 -2.15 -3.20 3.09
CA MET A 271 -3.36 -2.55 3.58
C MET A 271 -3.59 -2.86 5.07
N ILE A 272 -3.80 -1.82 5.88
CA ILE A 272 -4.07 -1.94 7.31
C ILE A 272 -5.39 -1.29 7.71
N LEU A 273 -5.95 -1.76 8.82
CA LEU A 273 -7.05 -1.15 9.56
C LEU A 273 -6.54 -0.61 10.89
N ILE A 274 -6.81 0.66 11.19
CA ILE A 274 -6.56 1.22 12.52
C ILE A 274 -7.68 0.82 13.47
N THR A 275 -7.32 0.17 14.57
CA THR A 275 -8.24 -0.21 15.65
C THR A 275 -8.12 0.76 16.82
N GLU A 276 -8.95 0.60 17.85
CA GLU A 276 -8.87 1.47 19.05
C GLU A 276 -7.54 1.32 19.81
N ASN A 277 -6.89 0.15 19.69
CA ASN A 277 -5.73 -0.23 20.49
C ASN A 277 -4.47 -0.54 19.66
N GLY A 278 -4.52 -0.37 18.34
CA GLY A 278 -3.39 -0.62 17.46
C GLY A 278 -3.81 -0.65 16.00
N ASN A 279 -3.24 -1.56 15.21
CA ASN A 279 -3.68 -1.85 13.85
C ASN A 279 -3.81 -3.35 13.60
N GLU A 280 -4.55 -3.67 12.54
CA GLU A 280 -4.72 -5.00 11.97
C GLU A 280 -4.21 -4.93 10.54
N ILE A 281 -3.32 -5.84 10.15
CA ILE A 281 -2.92 -5.99 8.74
C ILE A 281 -4.00 -6.83 8.06
N LEU A 282 -4.65 -6.27 7.05
CA LEU A 282 -5.78 -6.92 6.38
C LEU A 282 -5.33 -7.88 5.27
N THR A 283 -4.10 -7.71 4.78
CA THR A 283 -3.55 -8.37 3.59
C THR A 283 -2.35 -9.28 3.90
N GLU A 284 -2.39 -9.96 5.06
CA GLU A 284 -1.40 -10.96 5.50
C GLU A 284 -2.04 -12.28 5.94
#